data_AF-A0A355H2V6-F1
#
_entry.id   AF-A0A355H2V6-F1
#
_cell.length_a   1.000
_cell.length_b   1.000
_cell.length_c   1.000
_cell.angle_alpha   90.00
_cell.angle_beta   90.00
_cell.angle_gamma   90.00
#
_symmetry.space_group_name_H-M   'P 1'
#
loop_
_entity.id
_entity.type
_entity.pdbx_description
1 polymer ?
#
loop_
_entity_poly.entity_id
_entity_poly.type
_entity_poly.pdbx_seq_one_letter_code
_entity_poly.pdbx_strand_id
1 'polypeptide(L)'
;MDAYIKIEKLIADKYGKETTTRKAVGDFMLTDTHAVNVKSNNVAKQNYSPNMISIQKMHKWVFEERNDLSFIFIDYREKGDNLQILSESDPIPIEHISWDCLSIEAQGYGVIQKVGHLKLIKDQTKSDFYKGFLVAYEKYRQKERKKHERFTKRFIKDPDSIDW
;
A
#
# COMPACT_ATOMS: atom_id res chain seq x y z
N MET A 1 20.66 -4.71 -9.45
CA MET A 1 19.23 -5.00 -9.18
C MET A 1 18.88 -4.40 -7.83
N ASP A 2 17.84 -3.57 -7.77
CA ASP A 2 17.36 -2.93 -6.54
C ASP A 2 17.00 -3.98 -5.48
N ALA A 3 17.28 -3.68 -4.20
CA ALA A 3 17.03 -4.58 -3.07
C ALA A 3 15.57 -5.04 -3.01
N TYR A 4 14.65 -4.13 -3.34
CA TYR A 4 13.22 -4.43 -3.44
C TYR A 4 12.92 -5.57 -4.42
N ILE A 5 13.41 -5.47 -5.66
CA ILE A 5 13.20 -6.48 -6.71
C ILE A 5 13.83 -7.82 -6.32
N LYS A 6 15.02 -7.78 -5.69
CA LYS A 6 15.68 -9.00 -5.18
C LYS A 6 14.82 -9.70 -4.13
N ILE A 7 14.22 -8.95 -3.21
CA ILE A 7 13.36 -9.48 -2.15
C ILE A 7 12.06 -10.02 -2.74
N GLU A 8 11.39 -9.29 -3.63
CA GLU A 8 10.16 -9.76 -4.28
C GLU A 8 10.38 -11.12 -4.96
N LYS A 9 11.48 -11.23 -5.73
CA LYS A 9 11.85 -12.48 -6.40
C LYS A 9 12.16 -13.59 -5.40
N LEU A 10 13.00 -13.31 -4.39
CA LEU A 10 13.34 -14.27 -3.35
C LEU A 10 12.08 -14.86 -2.69
N ILE A 11 11.09 -14.03 -2.42
CA ILE A 11 9.84 -14.47 -1.78
C ILE A 11 8.96 -15.23 -2.75
N ALA A 12 8.77 -14.74 -3.98
CA ALA A 12 8.01 -15.49 -4.98
C ALA A 12 8.60 -16.89 -5.20
N ASP A 13 9.93 -17.02 -5.30
CA ASP A 13 10.64 -18.29 -5.44
C ASP A 13 10.37 -19.25 -4.27
N LYS A 14 10.28 -18.75 -3.02
CA LYS A 14 9.93 -19.58 -1.84
C LYS A 14 8.53 -20.21 -1.95
N TYR A 15 7.60 -19.56 -2.63
CA TYR A 15 6.26 -20.07 -2.89
C TYR A 15 6.16 -20.82 -4.23
N GLY A 16 7.28 -21.02 -4.94
CA GLY A 16 7.31 -21.63 -6.26
C GLY A 16 6.56 -20.82 -7.33
N LYS A 17 6.57 -19.49 -7.21
CA LYS A 17 5.87 -18.55 -8.08
C LYS A 17 6.84 -17.62 -8.80
N GLU A 18 6.40 -17.10 -9.94
CA GLU A 18 7.09 -16.03 -10.64
C GLU A 18 6.53 -14.66 -10.24
N THR A 19 7.39 -13.64 -10.24
CA THR A 19 6.96 -12.26 -10.05
C THR A 19 6.13 -11.77 -11.24
N THR A 20 5.12 -10.95 -11.00
CA THR A 20 4.27 -10.37 -12.04
C THR A 20 4.83 -9.03 -12.55
N THR A 21 4.08 -8.37 -13.43
CA THR A 21 4.42 -7.01 -13.88
C THR A 21 4.00 -5.96 -12.87
N ARG A 22 4.66 -4.78 -12.88
CA ARG A 22 4.28 -3.62 -12.03
C ARG A 22 2.82 -3.15 -12.17
N LYS A 23 2.15 -3.53 -13.26
CA LYS A 23 0.73 -3.18 -13.50
C LYS A 23 -0.24 -4.16 -12.81
N ALA A 24 0.22 -5.34 -12.42
CA ALA A 24 -0.60 -6.36 -11.76
C ALA A 24 -1.12 -5.91 -10.37
N VAL A 25 -2.00 -6.71 -9.79
CA VAL A 25 -2.59 -6.46 -8.46
C VAL A 25 -1.66 -6.87 -7.31
N GLY A 26 -0.89 -7.93 -7.50
CA GLY A 26 0.08 -8.47 -6.55
C GLY A 26 1.42 -8.66 -7.24
N ASP A 27 2.51 -8.58 -6.48
CA ASP A 27 3.88 -8.86 -6.92
C ASP A 27 4.04 -10.33 -7.35
N PHE A 28 3.24 -11.24 -6.78
CA PHE A 28 3.03 -12.61 -7.28
C PHE A 28 1.62 -13.11 -6.96
N MET A 29 1.25 -14.25 -7.55
CA MET A 29 -0.07 -14.88 -7.38
C MET A 29 0.09 -16.25 -6.72
N LEU A 30 -0.61 -16.50 -5.61
CA LEU A 30 -0.67 -17.83 -4.98
C LEU A 30 -1.61 -18.75 -5.76
N THR A 31 -2.75 -18.21 -6.18
CA THR A 31 -3.75 -18.80 -7.08
C THR A 31 -4.23 -17.71 -8.04
N ASP A 32 -5.07 -18.05 -9.02
CA ASP A 32 -5.66 -17.08 -9.96
C ASP A 32 -6.49 -15.99 -9.26
N THR A 33 -7.00 -16.28 -8.06
CA THR A 33 -7.83 -15.39 -7.25
C THR A 33 -7.15 -14.92 -5.97
N HIS A 34 -5.85 -15.20 -5.77
CA HIS A 34 -5.12 -14.80 -4.56
C HIS A 34 -3.82 -14.09 -4.91
N ALA A 35 -3.86 -12.76 -4.82
CA ALA A 35 -2.72 -11.89 -5.05
C ALA A 35 -1.93 -11.64 -3.76
N VAL A 36 -0.60 -11.56 -3.87
CA VAL A 36 0.29 -11.24 -2.75
C VAL A 36 1.19 -10.08 -3.11
N ASN A 37 1.28 -9.07 -2.24
CA ASN A 37 2.25 -7.99 -2.34
C ASN A 37 3.31 -8.10 -1.24
N VAL A 38 4.58 -7.90 -1.59
CA VAL A 38 5.71 -7.91 -0.67
C VAL A 38 6.05 -6.48 -0.27
N LYS A 39 6.13 -6.21 1.03
CA LYS A 39 6.46 -4.89 1.59
C LYS A 39 7.73 -5.01 2.40
N SER A 40 8.83 -4.65 1.77
CA SER A 40 10.16 -4.69 2.39
C SER A 40 10.53 -3.35 3.02
N ASN A 41 11.16 -3.41 4.19
CA ASN A 41 11.58 -2.28 4.99
C ASN A 41 13.07 -2.41 5.35
N ASN A 42 13.87 -1.44 4.93
CA ASN A 42 15.28 -1.38 5.32
C ASN A 42 15.40 -0.75 6.71
N VAL A 43 15.70 -1.55 7.72
CA VAL A 43 15.74 -1.09 9.13
C VAL A 43 16.79 -0.01 9.38
N ALA A 44 17.80 0.13 8.51
CA ALA A 44 18.83 1.16 8.63
C ALA A 44 18.39 2.53 8.08
N LYS A 45 17.41 2.57 7.16
CA LYS A 45 16.99 3.81 6.49
C LYS A 45 15.85 4.54 7.21
N GLN A 46 15.28 3.94 8.26
CA GLN A 46 14.18 4.50 9.09
C GLN A 46 13.04 5.17 8.28
N ASN A 47 12.80 4.74 7.04
CA ASN A 47 11.97 5.49 6.11
C ASN A 47 10.52 4.99 6.11
N TYR A 48 9.62 5.96 6.25
CA TYR A 48 8.20 5.82 6.60
C TYR A 48 7.31 5.27 5.49
N SER A 49 6.18 4.71 5.93
CA SER A 49 4.90 4.52 5.22
C SER A 49 4.93 3.93 3.82
N PRO A 50 5.13 2.60 3.66
CA PRO A 50 5.06 1.98 2.35
C PRO A 50 3.66 2.09 1.74
N ASN A 51 3.61 2.39 0.45
CA ASN A 51 2.43 2.24 -0.39
C ASN A 51 2.03 0.76 -0.41
N MET A 52 0.84 0.47 0.10
CA MET A 52 0.29 -0.89 0.15
C MET A 52 -0.31 -1.23 -1.21
N ILE A 53 -1.37 -0.51 -1.60
CA ILE A 53 -2.12 -0.74 -2.83
C ILE A 53 -2.95 0.50 -3.20
N SER A 54 -3.16 0.74 -4.50
CA SER A 54 -4.13 1.74 -4.98
C SER A 54 -5.54 1.39 -4.49
N ILE A 55 -6.32 2.39 -4.05
CA ILE A 55 -7.69 2.16 -3.59
C ILE A 55 -8.57 1.58 -4.72
N GLN A 56 -8.32 1.97 -5.97
CA GLN A 56 -9.07 1.49 -7.13
C GLN A 56 -8.79 0.02 -7.41
N LYS A 57 -7.50 -0.38 -7.38
CA LYS A 57 -7.10 -1.78 -7.57
C LYS A 57 -7.65 -2.67 -6.46
N MET A 58 -7.51 -2.22 -5.22
CA MET A 58 -8.01 -2.93 -4.04
C MET A 58 -9.52 -3.12 -4.13
N HIS A 59 -10.25 -2.05 -4.42
CA HIS A 59 -11.72 -2.08 -4.46
C HIS A 59 -12.23 -3.06 -5.51
N LYS A 60 -11.74 -2.94 -6.75
CA LYS A 60 -12.10 -3.85 -7.84
C LYS A 60 -11.76 -5.31 -7.50
N TRP A 61 -10.51 -5.58 -7.11
CA TRP A 61 -10.06 -6.96 -6.88
C TRP A 61 -10.75 -7.63 -5.68
N VAL A 62 -10.78 -6.96 -4.52
CA VAL A 62 -11.21 -7.58 -3.26
C VAL A 62 -12.74 -7.53 -3.11
N PHE A 63 -13.38 -6.44 -3.52
CA PHE A 63 -14.80 -6.21 -3.22
C PHE A 63 -15.75 -6.41 -4.40
N GLU A 64 -15.33 -6.09 -5.62
CA GLU A 64 -16.14 -6.37 -6.82
C GLU A 64 -15.92 -7.81 -7.31
N GLU A 65 -14.66 -8.21 -7.52
CA GLU A 65 -14.29 -9.54 -8.02
C GLU A 65 -14.25 -10.62 -6.93
N ARG A 66 -14.32 -10.22 -5.65
CA ARG A 66 -14.33 -11.12 -4.47
C ARG A 66 -13.06 -11.97 -4.30
N ASN A 67 -11.94 -11.52 -4.86
CA ASN A 67 -10.66 -12.18 -4.75
C ASN A 67 -9.96 -11.91 -3.40
N ASP A 68 -8.88 -12.64 -3.15
CA ASP A 68 -8.03 -12.50 -1.98
C ASP A 68 -6.80 -11.65 -2.28
N LEU A 69 -6.42 -10.84 -1.29
CA LEU A 69 -5.24 -10.00 -1.34
C LEU A 69 -4.51 -10.09 -0.01
N SER A 70 -3.26 -10.50 -0.05
CA SER A 70 -2.41 -10.58 1.14
C SER A 70 -1.14 -9.75 1.00
N PHE A 71 -0.53 -9.44 2.14
CA PHE A 71 0.74 -8.75 2.23
C PHE A 71 1.74 -9.59 3.04
N ILE A 72 2.97 -9.68 2.54
CA ILE A 72 4.11 -10.22 3.27
C ILE A 72 5.01 -9.04 3.65
N PHE A 73 5.26 -8.85 4.94
CA PHE A 73 6.14 -7.80 5.44
C PHE A 73 7.52 -8.36 5.73
N ILE A 74 8.54 -7.64 5.30
CA ILE A 74 9.94 -8.06 5.42
C ILE A 74 10.77 -6.94 5.98
N ASP A 75 11.41 -7.15 7.12
CA ASP A 75 12.50 -6.29 7.54
C ASP A 75 13.81 -6.85 7.02
N TYR A 76 14.62 -5.98 6.44
CA TYR A 76 15.94 -6.34 5.95
C TYR A 76 16.98 -5.28 6.29
N ARG A 77 18.25 -5.64 6.15
CA ARG A 77 19.39 -4.74 6.25
C ARG A 77 20.35 -4.98 5.09
N GLU A 78 20.88 -3.90 4.53
CA GLU A 78 21.97 -3.96 3.56
C GLU A 78 23.31 -3.84 4.29
N LYS A 79 24.25 -4.73 4.01
CA LYS A 79 25.65 -4.67 4.47
C LYS A 79 26.57 -4.81 3.25
N GLY A 80 26.99 -3.67 2.67
CA GLY A 80 27.65 -3.68 1.37
C GLY A 80 26.72 -4.27 0.29
N ASP A 81 27.20 -5.26 -0.45
CA ASP A 81 26.40 -5.96 -1.47
C ASP A 81 25.48 -7.05 -0.92
N ASN A 82 25.58 -7.36 0.37
CA ASN A 82 24.78 -8.41 1.00
C ASN A 82 23.45 -7.86 1.52
N LEU A 83 22.37 -8.53 1.13
CA LEU A 83 21.01 -8.31 1.63
C LEU A 83 20.70 -9.36 2.70
N GLN A 84 20.48 -8.91 3.93
CA GLN A 84 20.13 -9.78 5.05
C GLN A 84 18.65 -9.59 5.41
N ILE A 85 17.85 -10.64 5.27
CA ILE A 85 16.49 -10.70 5.82
C ILE A 85 16.58 -10.84 7.34
N LEU A 86 15.87 -9.99 8.07
CA LEU A 86 15.83 -9.96 9.54
C LEU A 86 14.51 -10.53 10.08
N SER A 87 13.40 -10.22 9.39
CA SER A 87 12.08 -10.74 9.72
C SER A 87 11.26 -10.92 8.44
N GLU A 88 10.34 -11.87 8.49
CA GLU A 88 9.37 -12.15 7.42
C GLU A 88 8.05 -12.56 8.09
N SER A 89 6.95 -11.95 7.66
CA SER A 89 5.62 -12.39 8.11
C SER A 89 5.06 -13.48 7.21
N ASP A 90 4.11 -14.26 7.73
CA ASP A 90 3.19 -15.02 6.87
C ASP A 90 2.39 -14.07 5.96
N PRO A 91 1.75 -14.57 4.88
CA PRO A 91 0.81 -13.78 4.10
C PRO A 91 -0.37 -13.31 4.97
N ILE A 92 -0.49 -11.99 5.14
CA ILE A 92 -1.55 -11.37 5.95
C ILE A 92 -2.64 -10.85 5.02
N PRO A 93 -3.88 -11.37 5.08
CA PRO A 93 -5.02 -10.81 4.35
C PRO A 93 -5.20 -9.32 4.64
N ILE A 94 -5.55 -8.53 3.61
CA ILE A 94 -5.73 -7.08 3.76
C ILE A 94 -6.75 -6.74 4.83
N GLU A 95 -7.84 -7.51 4.93
CA GLU A 95 -8.89 -7.34 5.91
C GLU A 95 -8.43 -7.57 7.35
N HIS A 96 -7.30 -8.24 7.57
CA HIS A 96 -6.76 -8.40 8.92
C HIS A 96 -5.88 -7.22 9.35
N ILE A 97 -5.58 -6.27 8.45
CA ILE A 97 -4.75 -5.10 8.75
C ILE A 97 -5.63 -3.97 9.27
N SER A 98 -5.40 -3.55 10.51
CA SER A 98 -6.21 -2.52 11.16
C SER A 98 -6.05 -1.15 10.48
N TRP A 99 -7.17 -0.46 10.28
CA TRP A 99 -7.18 0.95 9.86
C TRP A 99 -6.47 1.90 10.83
N ASP A 100 -6.17 1.49 12.07
CA ASP A 100 -5.37 2.28 13.02
C ASP A 100 -3.91 2.45 12.55
N CYS A 101 -3.44 1.59 11.66
CA CYS A 101 -2.10 1.68 11.07
C CYS A 101 -2.10 2.04 9.58
N LEU A 102 -3.27 2.38 9.02
CA LEU A 102 -3.45 2.71 7.61
C LEU A 102 -3.97 4.13 7.40
N SER A 103 -3.58 4.77 6.31
CA SER A 103 -4.22 5.98 5.79
C SER A 103 -4.40 5.89 4.28
N ILE A 104 -5.23 6.78 3.73
CA ILE A 104 -5.30 6.98 2.28
C ILE A 104 -4.59 8.30 1.96
N GLU A 105 -3.58 8.23 1.10
CA GLU A 105 -2.78 9.39 0.70
C GLU A 105 -2.96 9.72 -0.79
N ALA A 106 -2.61 10.97 -1.12
CA ALA A 106 -2.83 11.57 -2.43
C ALA A 106 -1.84 11.05 -3.48
N GLN A 107 -2.24 9.99 -4.18
CA GLN A 107 -1.57 9.48 -5.37
C GLN A 107 -2.60 8.90 -6.34
N GLY A 108 -2.73 9.48 -7.54
CA GLY A 108 -3.80 9.11 -8.47
C GLY A 108 -5.18 9.31 -7.81
N TYR A 109 -6.03 8.28 -7.85
CA TYR A 109 -7.32 8.27 -7.14
C TYR A 109 -7.20 8.07 -5.62
N GLY A 110 -6.02 7.74 -5.11
CA GLY A 110 -5.75 7.44 -3.71
C GLY A 110 -4.99 6.13 -3.54
N VAL A 111 -4.10 6.07 -2.55
CA VAL A 111 -3.32 4.87 -2.21
C VAL A 111 -3.41 4.59 -0.73
N ILE A 112 -3.62 3.33 -0.36
CA ILE A 112 -3.53 2.89 1.03
C ILE A 112 -2.05 2.87 1.41
N GLN A 113 -1.67 3.57 2.47
CA GLN A 113 -0.33 3.56 3.04
C GLN A 113 -0.35 3.02 4.47
N LYS A 114 0.70 2.31 4.86
CA LYS A 114 0.89 1.85 6.24
C LYS A 114 1.62 2.91 7.07
N VAL A 115 0.90 3.76 7.79
CA VAL A 115 1.46 4.94 8.49
C VAL A 115 1.98 4.70 9.90
N GLY A 116 1.75 3.51 10.47
CA GLY A 116 2.17 3.16 11.82
C GLY A 116 2.76 1.76 11.93
N HIS A 117 3.02 1.30 13.15
CA HIS A 117 3.35 -0.09 13.41
C HIS A 117 2.22 -1.01 12.95
N LEU A 118 2.57 -2.17 12.39
CA LEU A 118 1.59 -3.13 11.89
C LEU A 118 0.68 -3.56 13.05
N LYS A 119 -0.63 -3.36 12.90
CA LYS A 119 -1.64 -3.79 13.86
C LYS A 119 -2.61 -4.73 13.16
N LEU A 120 -2.81 -5.92 13.72
CA LEU A 120 -3.64 -6.96 13.13
C LEU A 120 -4.90 -7.20 13.95
N ILE A 121 -6.01 -7.47 13.26
CA ILE A 121 -7.29 -7.89 13.83
C ILE A 121 -7.68 -9.18 13.10
N LYS A 122 -7.36 -10.34 13.71
CA LYS A 122 -7.39 -11.64 13.03
C LYS A 122 -8.79 -12.13 12.63
N ASP A 123 -9.82 -11.59 13.28
CA ASP A 123 -11.23 -11.90 13.09
C ASP A 123 -11.98 -10.80 12.29
N GLN A 124 -11.26 -9.78 11.82
CA GLN A 124 -11.85 -8.73 10.99
C GLN A 124 -12.25 -9.28 9.63
N THR A 125 -13.53 -9.15 9.27
CA THR A 125 -14.03 -9.59 7.97
C THR A 125 -13.74 -8.56 6.88
N LYS A 126 -13.80 -8.98 5.60
CA LYS A 126 -13.81 -8.07 4.44
C LYS A 126 -14.88 -6.98 4.56
N SER A 127 -16.05 -7.29 5.13
CA SER A 127 -17.12 -6.29 5.35
C SER A 127 -16.70 -5.23 6.36
N ASP A 128 -16.08 -5.63 7.47
CA ASP A 128 -15.64 -4.71 8.52
C ASP A 128 -14.48 -3.83 8.04
N PHE A 129 -13.52 -4.43 7.33
CA PHE A 129 -12.47 -3.66 6.67
C PHE A 129 -13.05 -2.64 5.66
N TYR A 130 -14.08 -3.02 4.89
CA TYR A 130 -14.73 -2.11 3.94
C TYR A 130 -15.44 -0.94 4.63
N LYS A 131 -16.11 -1.17 5.77
CA LYS A 131 -16.69 -0.07 6.57
C LYS A 131 -15.59 0.90 7.03
N GLY A 132 -14.45 0.38 7.47
CA GLY A 132 -13.28 1.19 7.81
C GLY A 132 -12.73 1.98 6.61
N PHE A 133 -12.68 1.34 5.44
CA PHE A 133 -12.29 1.97 4.17
C PHE A 133 -13.19 3.16 3.83
N LEU A 134 -14.51 3.03 3.96
CA LEU A 134 -15.44 4.13 3.67
C LEU A 134 -15.20 5.34 4.56
N VAL A 135 -14.93 5.11 5.86
CA VAL A 135 -14.59 6.18 6.81
C VAL A 135 -13.25 6.83 6.46
N ALA A 136 -12.23 6.04 6.14
CA ALA A 136 -10.92 6.54 5.75
C ALA A 136 -10.98 7.33 4.43
N TYR A 137 -11.76 6.85 3.46
CA TYR A 137 -11.93 7.49 2.16
C TYR A 137 -12.64 8.84 2.27
N GLU A 138 -13.68 8.95 3.10
CA GLU A 138 -14.32 10.25 3.32
C GLU A 138 -13.37 11.25 3.98
N LYS A 139 -12.57 10.83 4.98
CA LYS A 139 -11.51 11.67 5.58
C LYS A 139 -10.52 12.16 4.51
N TYR A 140 -10.06 11.27 3.64
CA TYR A 140 -9.17 11.59 2.53
C TYR A 140 -9.79 12.60 1.56
N ARG A 141 -11.04 12.39 1.12
CA ARG A 141 -11.75 13.32 0.23
C ARG A 141 -11.87 14.72 0.83
N GLN A 142 -12.19 14.82 2.11
CA GLN A 142 -12.29 16.09 2.80
C GLN A 142 -10.92 16.80 2.90
N LYS A 143 -9.84 16.05 3.16
CA LYS A 143 -8.46 16.56 3.17
C LYS A 143 -8.07 17.13 1.80
N GLU A 144 -8.30 16.39 0.72
CA GLU A 144 -7.96 16.84 -0.63
C GLU A 144 -8.81 18.03 -1.08
N ARG A 145 -10.12 18.03 -0.79
CA ARG A 145 -10.98 19.19 -1.07
C ARG A 145 -10.44 20.47 -0.43
N LYS A 146 -10.16 20.44 0.87
CA LYS A 146 -9.60 21.58 1.61
C LYS A 146 -8.22 22.00 1.10
N LYS A 147 -7.41 21.06 0.63
CA LYS A 147 -6.10 21.34 0.01
C LYS A 147 -6.27 22.12 -1.30
N HIS A 148 -7.16 21.67 -2.18
CA HIS A 148 -7.42 22.36 -3.45
C HIS A 148 -8.07 23.73 -3.23
N GLU A 149 -9.04 23.85 -2.33
CA GLU A 149 -9.64 25.15 -1.98
C GLU A 149 -8.59 26.17 -1.49
N ARG A 150 -7.67 25.74 -0.62
CA ARG A 150 -6.56 26.60 -0.14
C ARG A 150 -5.61 26.99 -1.26
N PHE A 151 -5.30 26.05 -2.16
CA PHE A 151 -4.43 26.32 -3.29
C PHE A 151 -5.05 27.37 -4.23
N THR A 152 -6.31 27.18 -4.61
CA THR A 152 -7.07 28.12 -5.45
C THR A 152 -7.11 29.51 -4.82
N LYS A 153 -7.49 29.62 -3.55
CA LYS A 153 -7.60 30.93 -2.86
C LYS A 153 -6.27 31.68 -2.76
N ARG A 154 -5.14 30.97 -2.66
CA ARG A 154 -3.83 31.57 -2.37
C ARG A 154 -3.00 31.83 -3.62
N PHE A 155 -3.04 30.93 -4.59
CA PHE A 155 -2.09 30.90 -5.69
C PHE A 155 -2.72 31.10 -7.06
N ILE A 156 -4.00 30.79 -7.23
CA ILE A 156 -4.69 31.05 -8.49
C ILE A 156 -5.25 32.47 -8.42
N LYS A 157 -4.71 33.34 -9.24
CA LYS A 157 -5.13 34.73 -9.37
C LYS A 157 -5.70 34.96 -10.76
N ASP A 158 -6.48 36.02 -10.88
CA ASP A 158 -6.87 36.56 -12.17
C ASP A 158 -5.59 36.93 -12.95
N PRO A 159 -5.40 36.46 -14.20
CA PRO A 159 -4.24 36.82 -15.01
C PRO A 159 -4.02 38.33 -15.13
N ASP A 160 -5.09 39.12 -15.14
CA ASP A 160 -5.04 40.58 -15.25
C ASP A 160 -4.61 41.26 -13.92
N SER A 161 -4.58 40.51 -12.82
CA SER A 161 -4.10 40.95 -11.51
C SER A 161 -2.65 40.56 -11.21
N ILE A 162 -1.99 39.88 -12.16
CA ILE A 162 -0.59 39.47 -12.06
C ILE A 162 0.27 40.51 -12.79
N ASP A 163 1.26 41.06 -12.09
CA ASP A 163 2.30 41.90 -12.68
C ASP A 163 3.38 40.97 -13.28
N TRP A 164 3.56 41.04 -14.60
CA TRP A 164 4.43 40.14 -15.38
C TRP A 164 5.80 40.76 -15.66
#